data_AF-A0A8C9EGL1-F1
#
_entry.id   AF-A0A8C9EGL1-F1
#
_cell.length_a   1.000
_cell.length_b   1.000
_cell.length_c   1.000
_cell.angle_alpha   90.00
_cell.angle_beta   90.00
_cell.angle_gamma   90.00
#
_symmetry.space_group_name_H-M   'P 1'
#
loop_
_entity.id
_entity.type
_entity.pdbx_description
1 polymer ?
#
loop_
_entity_poly.entity_id
_entity_poly.type
_entity_poly.pdbx_seq_one_letter_code
_entity_poly.pdbx_strand_id
1 'polypeptide(L)'
;MKLKQRVVLLAILLVIFIFTKVFLIDNLDTSAANREDQRAFHRMMASLRVELDPRLDHTLQSPWEIAAQWVVPREVYPEETPELGAVMHAMSTKKIIKADVGYKGTQLKALLILEGGQKVVFKPKRYARDYVVEGEPYAGYDRHNAEVAAFHLDRILGFRRAPLVVGRFVNLRTEIKPVATEQLLGTFMTVGNNTCFYGKCYYCRETEPACADGDIMEGSVTLWLPDVWPLQKHRHPWGRTYREGKLARWEYDESYCDAVKKTSPYDSGPRLLDIIDTAIFDYLIGNADRHHYESFQDDEGASMLILLDNAKRLEEPLRPAPLPAASELECVFWSKTLETDTPVGAVRGSPLGTAAQMEVANKKTECNHNFLLVSPRVGFCIKEHCVNKDFNKAVLMDCLSLSQPASLPSFQLVLS
;
A
#
# COMPACT_ATOMS: atom_id res chain seq x y z
N MET A 1 50.35 25.18 42.94
CA MET A 1 48.87 25.17 43.08
C MET A 1 48.50 24.95 44.54
N LYS A 2 47.59 25.75 45.09
CA LYS A 2 47.03 25.52 46.43
C LYS A 2 46.17 24.24 46.40
N LEU A 3 46.06 23.51 47.52
CA LEU A 3 45.29 22.25 47.63
C LEU A 3 43.89 22.36 47.01
N LYS A 4 43.22 23.50 47.22
CA LYS A 4 41.91 23.81 46.64
C LYS A 4 41.90 23.74 45.10
N GLN A 5 42.92 24.22 44.40
CA GLN A 5 42.99 24.15 42.93
C GLN A 5 43.18 22.72 42.42
N ARG A 6 43.89 21.86 43.16
CA ARG A 6 44.08 20.45 42.77
C ARG A 6 42.78 19.65 42.90
N VAL A 7 42.01 19.91 43.96
CA VAL A 7 40.68 19.30 44.18
C VAL A 7 39.70 19.71 43.09
N VAL A 8 39.67 21.00 42.71
CA VAL A 8 38.83 21.49 41.61
C VAL A 8 39.21 20.85 40.27
N LEU A 9 40.50 20.74 39.97
CA LEU A 9 40.97 20.10 38.73
C LEU A 9 40.58 18.61 38.67
N LEU A 10 40.74 17.89 39.78
CA LEU A 10 40.34 16.49 39.88
C LEU A 10 38.83 16.30 39.73
N ALA A 11 38.02 17.19 40.32
CA ALA A 11 36.56 17.16 40.16
C ALA A 11 36.15 17.39 38.70
N ILE A 12 36.77 18.37 38.02
CA ILE A 12 36.50 18.64 36.60
C ILE A 12 36.89 17.44 35.73
N LEU A 13 38.07 16.84 35.95
CA LEU A 13 38.51 15.66 35.20
C LEU A 13 37.59 14.45 35.42
N LEU A 14 37.09 14.27 36.64
CA LEU A 14 36.18 13.18 36.98
C LEU A 14 34.81 13.38 36.33
N VAL A 15 34.30 14.62 36.28
CA VAL A 15 33.09 14.98 35.55
C VAL A 15 33.26 14.74 34.05
N ILE A 16 34.37 15.20 33.45
CA ILE A 16 34.67 14.97 32.02
C ILE A 16 34.73 13.46 31.73
N PHE A 17 35.40 12.68 32.58
CA PHE A 17 35.51 11.23 32.42
C PHE A 17 34.14 10.53 32.50
N ILE A 18 33.26 10.94 33.42
CA ILE A 18 31.89 10.43 33.50
C ILE A 18 31.12 10.77 32.23
N PHE A 19 31.17 12.03 31.76
CA PHE A 19 30.48 12.43 30.54
C PHE A 19 31.01 11.70 29.29
N THR A 20 32.32 11.48 29.17
CA THR A 20 32.88 10.70 28.04
C THR A 20 32.48 9.23 28.12
N LYS A 21 32.45 8.64 29.31
CA LYS A 21 31.96 7.26 29.51
C LYS A 21 30.49 7.12 29.11
N VAL A 22 29.63 8.02 29.56
CA VAL A 22 28.20 8.03 29.22
C VAL A 22 28.02 8.19 27.72
N PHE A 23 28.67 9.18 27.10
CA PHE A 23 28.55 9.44 25.68
C PHE A 23 29.08 8.29 24.80
N LEU A 24 30.11 7.57 25.24
CA LEU A 24 30.62 6.40 24.53
C LEU A 24 29.69 5.19 24.66
N ILE A 25 29.10 4.97 25.83
CA ILE A 25 28.12 3.89 26.06
C ILE A 25 26.86 4.14 25.23
N ASP A 26 26.31 5.35 25.27
CA ASP A 26 25.12 5.72 24.49
C ASP A 26 25.36 5.52 22.98
N ASN A 27 26.55 5.88 22.46
CA ASN A 27 26.90 5.66 21.05
C ASN A 27 27.08 4.17 20.70
N LEU A 28 27.60 3.35 21.61
CA LEU A 28 27.74 1.90 21.43
C LEU A 28 26.37 1.23 21.40
N ASP A 29 25.48 1.60 22.32
CA ASP A 29 24.11 1.07 22.41
C ASP A 29 23.29 1.51 21.19
N THR A 30 23.44 2.77 20.76
CA THR A 30 22.86 3.27 19.50
C THR A 30 23.36 2.49 18.28
N SER A 31 24.67 2.23 18.20
CA SER A 31 25.23 1.45 17.09
C SER A 31 24.80 -0.01 17.13
N ALA A 32 24.57 -0.59 18.31
CA ALA A 32 24.11 -1.96 18.46
C ALA A 32 22.63 -2.08 18.06
N ALA A 33 21.77 -1.18 18.56
CA ALA A 33 20.37 -1.09 18.19
C ALA A 33 20.19 -0.91 16.67
N ASN A 34 20.92 0.01 16.05
CA ASN A 34 20.87 0.23 14.61
C ASN A 34 21.29 -1.02 13.80
N ARG A 35 22.27 -1.80 14.28
CA ARG A 35 22.68 -3.07 13.64
C ARG A 35 21.63 -4.16 13.82
N GLU A 36 20.97 -4.22 14.96
CA GLU A 36 19.86 -5.16 15.21
C GLU A 36 18.66 -4.82 14.34
N ASP A 37 18.30 -3.54 14.23
CA ASP A 37 17.24 -3.04 13.34
C ASP A 37 17.55 -3.36 11.87
N GLN A 38 18.79 -3.14 11.43
CA GLN A 38 19.21 -3.54 10.09
C GLN A 38 19.10 -5.04 9.88
N ARG A 39 19.53 -5.88 10.83
CA ARG A 39 19.40 -7.35 10.71
C ARG A 39 17.94 -7.79 10.69
N ALA A 40 17.10 -7.20 11.52
CA ALA A 40 15.66 -7.46 11.56
C ALA A 40 15.02 -7.06 10.22
N PHE A 41 15.39 -5.91 9.67
CA PHE A 41 14.97 -5.45 8.35
C PHE A 41 15.41 -6.43 7.25
N HIS A 42 16.67 -6.87 7.22
CA HIS A 42 17.14 -7.83 6.21
C HIS A 42 16.42 -9.18 6.33
N ARG A 43 16.13 -9.65 7.55
CA ARG A 43 15.35 -10.88 7.76
C ARG A 43 13.91 -10.72 7.27
N MET A 44 13.26 -9.60 7.58
CA MET A 44 11.92 -9.27 7.10
C MET A 44 11.90 -9.20 5.56
N MET A 45 12.85 -8.50 4.95
CA MET A 45 12.96 -8.41 3.49
C MET A 45 13.22 -9.78 2.86
N ALA A 46 14.02 -10.64 3.50
CA ALA A 46 14.25 -12.00 3.04
C ALA A 46 12.98 -12.87 3.14
N SER A 47 12.18 -12.73 4.20
CA SER A 47 10.90 -13.47 4.33
C SER A 47 9.81 -12.96 3.38
N LEU A 48 9.91 -11.72 2.91
CA LEU A 48 8.96 -11.14 1.97
C LEU A 48 9.25 -11.51 0.50
N ARG A 49 10.47 -11.98 0.21
CA ARG A 49 10.89 -12.37 -1.13
C ARG A 49 10.14 -13.62 -1.56
N VAL A 50 9.50 -13.54 -2.72
CA VAL A 50 8.83 -14.67 -3.35
C VAL A 50 9.72 -15.20 -4.46
N GLU A 51 10.11 -16.47 -4.37
CA GLU A 51 10.77 -17.16 -5.47
C GLU A 51 9.70 -17.70 -6.43
N LEU A 52 9.84 -17.38 -7.73
CA LEU A 52 8.90 -17.83 -8.76
C LEU A 52 9.19 -19.28 -9.18
N ASP A 53 9.09 -20.18 -8.21
CA ASP A 53 9.25 -21.62 -8.39
C ASP A 53 7.95 -22.26 -8.92
N PRO A 54 7.96 -22.97 -10.05
CA PRO A 54 6.76 -23.61 -10.60
C PRO A 54 6.24 -24.81 -9.78
N ARG A 55 6.98 -25.29 -8.77
CA ARG A 55 6.60 -26.46 -7.98
C ARG A 55 5.36 -26.20 -7.11
N LEU A 56 4.41 -27.13 -7.17
CA LEU A 56 3.24 -27.18 -6.29
C LEU A 56 3.42 -28.32 -5.29
N ASP A 57 3.10 -28.07 -4.02
CA ASP A 57 3.14 -29.10 -2.97
C ASP A 57 2.09 -30.20 -3.23
N HIS A 58 0.95 -29.82 -3.81
CA HIS A 58 -0.12 -30.73 -4.22
C HIS A 58 -0.27 -30.78 -5.74
N THR A 59 0.29 -31.82 -6.37
CA THR A 59 0.37 -31.95 -7.84
C THR A 59 -0.96 -32.21 -8.56
N LEU A 60 -2.04 -32.51 -7.81
CA LEU A 60 -3.36 -32.80 -8.37
C LEU A 60 -4.21 -31.55 -8.63
N GLN A 61 -3.86 -30.41 -8.01
CA GLN A 61 -4.60 -29.16 -8.17
C GLN A 61 -3.87 -28.23 -9.14
N SER A 62 -4.64 -27.50 -9.95
CA SER A 62 -4.10 -26.41 -10.74
C SER A 62 -3.75 -25.21 -9.84
N PRO A 63 -2.75 -24.37 -10.22
CA PRO A 63 -2.42 -23.16 -9.47
C PRO A 63 -3.62 -22.19 -9.34
N TRP A 64 -4.56 -22.27 -10.29
CA TRP A 64 -5.77 -21.46 -10.32
C TRP A 64 -6.78 -21.88 -9.25
N GLU A 65 -6.97 -23.19 -9.06
CA GLU A 65 -7.84 -23.73 -8.02
C GLU A 65 -7.30 -23.43 -6.63
N ILE A 66 -5.98 -23.53 -6.45
CA ILE A 66 -5.30 -23.18 -5.19
C ILE A 66 -5.55 -21.70 -4.88
N ALA A 67 -5.25 -20.81 -5.82
CA ALA A 67 -5.46 -19.37 -5.63
C ALA A 67 -6.93 -19.00 -5.38
N ALA A 68 -7.87 -19.71 -6.02
CA ALA A 68 -9.29 -19.48 -5.81
C ALA A 68 -9.77 -19.88 -4.40
N GLN A 69 -9.19 -20.93 -3.82
CA GLN A 69 -9.53 -21.42 -2.48
C GLN A 69 -9.03 -20.50 -1.36
N TRP A 70 -8.03 -19.65 -1.64
CA TRP A 70 -7.52 -18.70 -0.67
C TRP A 70 -8.47 -17.55 -0.36
N VAL A 71 -9.34 -17.18 -1.31
CA VAL A 71 -10.17 -15.99 -1.19
C VAL A 71 -11.28 -16.24 -0.19
N VAL A 72 -11.33 -15.40 0.84
CA VAL A 72 -12.35 -15.37 1.90
C VAL A 72 -12.76 -13.92 2.18
N PRO A 73 -13.81 -13.64 2.98
CA PRO A 73 -14.34 -12.28 3.13
C PRO A 73 -13.36 -11.20 3.62
N ARG A 74 -12.28 -11.60 4.31
CA ARG A 74 -11.32 -10.71 4.98
C ARG A 74 -9.86 -10.84 4.50
N GLU A 75 -9.59 -11.71 3.53
CA GLU A 75 -8.27 -11.79 2.87
C GLU A 75 -8.38 -12.45 1.48
N VAL A 76 -7.59 -11.97 0.53
CA VAL A 76 -7.50 -12.53 -0.84
C VAL A 76 -6.53 -13.71 -0.88
N TYR A 77 -5.52 -13.69 -0.01
CA TYR A 77 -4.54 -14.75 0.16
C TYR A 77 -4.15 -14.85 1.64
N PRO A 78 -3.86 -16.06 2.16
CA PRO A 78 -3.46 -16.23 3.55
C PRO A 78 -2.04 -15.71 3.80
N GLU A 79 -1.74 -15.41 5.06
CA GLU A 79 -0.40 -14.98 5.49
C GLU A 79 0.68 -16.02 5.13
N GLU A 80 0.42 -17.29 5.43
CA GLU A 80 1.26 -18.41 5.01
C GLU A 80 0.81 -18.91 3.64
N THR A 81 1.57 -18.55 2.61
CA THR A 81 1.23 -18.78 1.20
C THR A 81 2.34 -19.54 0.46
N PRO A 82 2.59 -20.83 0.74
CA PRO A 82 3.73 -21.56 0.17
C PRO A 82 3.67 -21.68 -1.36
N GLU A 83 2.47 -21.77 -1.96
CA GLU A 83 2.28 -21.91 -3.40
C GLU A 83 2.22 -20.57 -4.15
N LEU A 84 2.39 -19.44 -3.45
CA LEU A 84 2.34 -18.11 -4.08
C LEU A 84 3.34 -17.96 -5.22
N GLY A 85 4.55 -18.49 -5.03
CA GLY A 85 5.59 -18.53 -6.06
C GLY A 85 5.13 -19.24 -7.33
N ALA A 86 4.46 -20.38 -7.19
CA ALA A 86 3.98 -21.19 -8.31
C ALA A 86 2.80 -20.53 -9.04
N VAL A 87 1.88 -19.91 -8.31
CA VAL A 87 0.76 -19.17 -8.92
C VAL A 87 1.29 -17.96 -9.70
N MET A 88 2.19 -17.18 -9.10
CA MET A 88 2.81 -16.04 -9.77
C MET A 88 3.66 -16.47 -10.98
N HIS A 89 4.40 -17.57 -10.86
CA HIS A 89 5.14 -18.17 -11.98
C HIS A 89 4.18 -18.53 -13.12
N ALA A 90 3.08 -19.22 -12.82
CA ALA A 90 2.09 -19.59 -13.82
C ALA A 90 1.47 -18.36 -14.51
N MET A 91 1.16 -17.29 -13.77
CA MET A 91 0.68 -16.02 -14.35
C MET A 91 1.68 -15.42 -15.34
N SER A 92 2.97 -15.52 -15.04
CA SER A 92 4.05 -14.97 -15.87
C SER A 92 4.35 -15.80 -17.13
N THR A 93 4.15 -17.12 -17.10
CA THR A 93 4.61 -18.02 -18.17
C THR A 93 3.52 -18.76 -18.93
N LYS A 94 2.33 -18.97 -18.35
CA LYS A 94 1.29 -19.76 -19.01
C LYS A 94 0.83 -19.12 -20.32
N LYS A 95 0.60 -19.97 -21.33
CA LYS A 95 0.18 -19.54 -22.67
C LYS A 95 -1.12 -18.76 -22.60
N ILE A 96 -1.19 -17.66 -23.34
CA ILE A 96 -2.44 -16.90 -23.54
C ILE A 96 -3.25 -17.62 -24.63
N ILE A 97 -4.47 -18.02 -24.30
CA ILE A 97 -5.34 -18.79 -25.21
C ILE A 97 -6.51 -17.98 -25.77
N LYS A 98 -6.86 -16.86 -25.13
CA LYS A 98 -7.82 -15.86 -25.64
C LYS A 98 -7.42 -14.47 -25.17
N ALA A 99 -7.66 -13.45 -26.00
CA ALA A 99 -7.47 -12.06 -25.67
C ALA A 99 -8.68 -11.22 -26.14
N ASP A 100 -9.15 -10.31 -25.31
CA ASP A 100 -10.25 -9.41 -25.63
C ASP A 100 -10.01 -8.02 -25.01
N VAL A 101 -10.79 -7.03 -25.41
CA VAL A 101 -10.82 -5.74 -24.71
C VAL A 101 -11.41 -5.93 -23.32
N GLY A 102 -10.89 -5.21 -22.31
CA GLY A 102 -11.54 -5.18 -21.00
C GLY A 102 -12.95 -4.60 -21.11
N TYR A 103 -13.97 -5.39 -20.76
CA TYR A 103 -15.35 -4.91 -20.79
C TYR A 103 -15.56 -3.88 -19.67
N LYS A 104 -15.71 -2.61 -20.05
CA LYS A 104 -15.92 -1.43 -19.18
C LYS A 104 -14.67 -0.98 -18.41
N GLY A 105 -14.57 0.35 -18.25
CA GLY A 105 -13.44 1.01 -17.59
C GLY A 105 -13.06 2.31 -18.28
N THR A 106 -12.33 3.15 -17.57
CA THR A 106 -11.85 4.43 -18.08
C THR A 106 -10.52 4.32 -18.81
N GLN A 107 -9.68 3.36 -18.42
CA GLN A 107 -8.30 3.20 -18.86
C GLN A 107 -8.10 1.95 -19.73
N LEU A 108 -7.02 1.94 -20.52
CA LEU A 108 -6.66 0.85 -21.43
C LEU A 108 -6.26 -0.41 -20.65
N LYS A 109 -6.97 -1.50 -20.91
CA LYS A 109 -6.66 -2.84 -20.40
C LYS A 109 -7.19 -3.92 -21.35
N ALA A 110 -6.54 -5.07 -21.34
CA ALA A 110 -7.01 -6.27 -22.05
C ALA A 110 -7.45 -7.34 -21.04
N LEU A 111 -8.48 -8.10 -21.40
CA LEU A 111 -8.85 -9.33 -20.71
C LEU A 111 -8.12 -10.47 -21.43
N LEU A 112 -7.28 -11.20 -20.70
CA LEU A 112 -6.62 -12.39 -21.22
C LEU A 112 -7.17 -13.63 -20.51
N ILE A 113 -7.16 -14.76 -21.21
CA ILE A 113 -7.41 -16.07 -20.62
C ILE A 113 -6.15 -16.89 -20.81
N LEU A 114 -5.58 -17.36 -19.70
CA LEU A 114 -4.41 -18.23 -19.68
C LEU A 114 -4.83 -19.69 -19.84
N GLU A 115 -3.89 -20.53 -20.27
CA GLU A 115 -4.06 -21.98 -20.26
C GLU A 115 -4.54 -22.47 -18.88
N GLY A 116 -5.54 -23.36 -18.89
CA GLY A 116 -6.30 -23.72 -17.69
C GLY A 116 -7.53 -22.85 -17.44
N GLY A 117 -7.83 -21.90 -18.33
CA GLY A 117 -9.08 -21.12 -18.31
C GLY A 117 -9.09 -19.92 -17.36
N GLN A 118 -7.98 -19.64 -16.68
CA GLN A 118 -7.88 -18.53 -15.74
C GLN A 118 -7.93 -17.18 -16.45
N LYS A 119 -8.86 -16.33 -16.02
CA LYS A 119 -8.95 -14.94 -16.48
C LYS A 119 -7.90 -14.09 -15.77
N VAL A 120 -7.29 -13.15 -16.50
CA VAL A 120 -6.37 -12.14 -15.96
C VAL A 120 -6.60 -10.80 -16.66
N VAL A 121 -6.34 -9.70 -15.96
CA VAL A 121 -6.30 -8.36 -16.55
C VAL A 121 -4.86 -8.05 -16.95
N PHE A 122 -4.66 -7.62 -18.18
CA PHE A 122 -3.38 -7.10 -18.64
C PHE A 122 -3.44 -5.58 -18.79
N LYS A 123 -2.59 -4.85 -18.04
CA LYS A 123 -2.37 -3.41 -18.22
C LYS A 123 -1.02 -3.18 -18.91
N PRO A 124 -1.01 -2.63 -20.14
CA PRO A 124 0.24 -2.45 -20.87
C PRO A 124 1.05 -1.29 -20.28
N LYS A 125 2.38 -1.34 -20.42
CA LYS A 125 3.25 -0.21 -20.13
C LYS A 125 2.86 1.00 -20.98
N ARG A 126 2.73 2.16 -20.31
CA ARG A 126 2.42 3.44 -20.95
C ARG A 126 3.52 4.48 -20.82
N TYR A 127 4.38 4.33 -19.82
CA TYR A 127 5.44 5.29 -19.48
C TYR A 127 6.77 4.60 -19.24
N ALA A 128 7.86 5.35 -19.42
CA ALA A 128 9.16 4.99 -18.87
C ALA A 128 9.10 5.05 -17.33
N ARG A 129 10.04 4.36 -16.65
CA ARG A 129 10.01 4.25 -15.18
C ARG A 129 10.25 5.58 -14.46
N ASP A 130 11.11 6.40 -15.04
CA ASP A 130 11.50 7.74 -14.63
C ASP A 130 10.52 8.83 -15.08
N TYR A 131 9.52 8.47 -15.90
CA TYR A 131 8.54 9.45 -16.35
C TYR A 131 7.73 9.97 -15.15
N VAL A 132 7.55 11.28 -15.09
CA VAL A 132 6.82 11.97 -14.03
C VAL A 132 5.47 12.44 -14.57
N VAL A 133 4.37 12.06 -13.90
CA VAL A 133 3.04 12.63 -14.25
C VAL A 133 2.92 14.03 -13.67
N GLU A 134 2.60 14.98 -14.55
CA GLU A 134 2.29 16.38 -14.23
C GLU A 134 0.78 16.63 -14.20
N GLY A 135 0.38 17.76 -13.61
CA GLY A 135 -1.01 18.17 -13.49
C GLY A 135 -1.73 17.56 -12.30
N GLU A 136 -3.03 17.34 -12.46
CA GLU A 136 -3.94 16.91 -11.39
C GLU A 136 -3.52 15.61 -10.71
N PRO A 137 -3.88 15.40 -9.42
CA PRO A 137 -3.61 14.17 -8.66
C PRO A 137 -4.02 12.85 -9.36
N TYR A 138 -5.02 12.92 -10.23
CA TYR A 138 -5.62 11.78 -10.94
C TYR A 138 -5.31 11.76 -12.45
N ALA A 139 -4.42 12.64 -12.92
CA ALA A 139 -4.04 12.74 -14.33
C ALA A 139 -3.20 11.55 -14.81
N GLY A 140 -3.13 11.40 -16.14
CA GLY A 140 -2.27 10.41 -16.79
C GLY A 140 -2.92 9.04 -17.04
N TYR A 141 -2.09 8.11 -17.49
CA TYR A 141 -2.48 6.73 -17.77
C TYR A 141 -2.13 5.83 -16.59
N ASP A 142 -2.82 4.71 -16.49
CA ASP A 142 -2.45 3.61 -15.60
C ASP A 142 -1.00 3.15 -15.86
N ARG A 143 -0.23 2.99 -14.77
CA ARG A 143 1.13 2.47 -14.74
C ARG A 143 1.09 1.01 -14.33
N HIS A 144 1.54 0.13 -15.22
CA HIS A 144 1.59 -1.31 -14.94
C HIS A 144 2.49 -1.65 -13.76
N ASN A 145 3.61 -0.95 -13.59
CA ASN A 145 4.52 -1.16 -12.47
C ASN A 145 3.94 -0.69 -11.13
N ALA A 146 3.00 0.26 -11.12
CA ALA A 146 2.29 0.66 -9.91
C ALA A 146 1.38 -0.46 -9.40
N GLU A 147 0.69 -1.20 -10.27
CA GLU A 147 -0.11 -2.37 -9.86
C GLU A 147 0.76 -3.45 -9.22
N VAL A 148 1.93 -3.73 -9.80
CA VAL A 148 2.88 -4.71 -9.25
C VAL A 148 3.36 -4.26 -7.86
N ALA A 149 3.82 -3.01 -7.75
CA ALA A 149 4.31 -2.47 -6.49
C ALA A 149 3.23 -2.43 -5.41
N ALA A 150 2.01 -2.04 -5.76
CA ALA A 150 0.86 -1.98 -4.87
C ALA A 150 0.52 -3.36 -4.27
N PHE A 151 0.50 -4.42 -5.08
CA PHE A 151 0.31 -5.79 -4.59
C PHE A 151 1.40 -6.21 -3.59
N HIS A 152 2.67 -5.92 -3.89
CA HIS A 152 3.74 -6.23 -2.96
C HIS A 152 3.68 -5.40 -1.68
N LEU A 153 3.29 -4.13 -1.75
CA LEU A 153 3.10 -3.30 -0.56
C LEU A 153 1.94 -3.81 0.31
N ASP A 154 0.82 -4.23 -0.30
CA ASP A 154 -0.30 -4.86 0.38
C ASP A 154 0.13 -6.09 1.19
N ARG A 155 1.03 -6.92 0.61
CA ARG A 155 1.67 -8.05 1.31
C ARG A 155 2.53 -7.60 2.49
N ILE A 156 3.38 -6.60 2.27
CA ILE A 156 4.32 -6.09 3.27
C ILE A 156 3.58 -5.49 4.48
N LEU A 157 2.48 -4.78 4.24
CA LEU A 157 1.65 -4.19 5.28
C LEU A 157 0.72 -5.21 5.96
N GLY A 158 0.67 -6.45 5.46
CA GLY A 158 -0.18 -7.51 5.99
C GLY A 158 -1.68 -7.26 5.75
N PHE A 159 -2.03 -6.41 4.79
CA PHE A 159 -3.42 -6.11 4.46
C PHE A 159 -4.10 -7.28 3.75
N ARG A 160 -3.41 -7.89 2.77
CA ARG A 160 -3.87 -9.06 2.00
C ARG A 160 -5.21 -8.83 1.29
N ARG A 161 -5.42 -7.62 0.77
CA ARG A 161 -6.67 -7.19 0.13
C ARG A 161 -6.54 -6.95 -1.37
N ALA A 162 -5.31 -6.98 -1.91
CA ALA A 162 -5.07 -6.84 -3.35
C ALA A 162 -5.04 -8.21 -4.04
N PRO A 163 -5.58 -8.34 -5.27
CA PRO A 163 -5.34 -9.52 -6.09
C PRO A 163 -3.85 -9.66 -6.43
N LEU A 164 -3.43 -10.88 -6.75
CA LEU A 164 -2.06 -11.15 -7.18
C LEU A 164 -1.75 -10.38 -8.48
N VAL A 165 -0.55 -9.79 -8.54
CA VAL A 165 -0.06 -9.08 -9.72
C VAL A 165 1.38 -9.48 -10.03
N VAL A 166 1.66 -9.77 -11.30
CA VAL A 166 3.03 -10.01 -11.80
C VAL A 166 3.36 -9.11 -12.98
N GLY A 167 4.64 -8.82 -13.19
CA GLY A 167 5.13 -8.28 -14.45
C GLY A 167 5.21 -9.38 -15.52
N ARG A 168 4.89 -9.07 -16.77
CA ARG A 168 5.03 -10.00 -17.90
C ARG A 168 5.41 -9.25 -19.18
N PHE A 169 6.32 -9.84 -19.95
CA PHE A 169 6.56 -9.46 -21.34
C PHE A 169 5.73 -10.35 -22.25
N VAL A 170 5.03 -9.76 -23.19
CA VAL A 170 4.12 -10.45 -24.12
C VAL A 170 4.46 -10.06 -25.54
N ASN A 171 4.67 -11.04 -26.41
CA ASN A 171 4.80 -10.79 -27.83
C ASN A 171 3.41 -10.58 -28.46
N LEU A 172 3.09 -9.34 -28.84
CA LEU A 172 1.78 -9.00 -29.38
C LEU A 172 1.46 -9.74 -30.68
N ARG A 173 2.46 -9.99 -31.52
CA ARG A 173 2.29 -10.65 -32.82
C ARG A 173 2.01 -12.14 -32.66
N THR A 174 2.69 -12.82 -31.75
CA THR A 174 2.63 -14.28 -31.64
C THR A 174 1.75 -14.77 -30.50
N GLU A 175 1.56 -14.00 -29.43
CA GLU A 175 0.79 -14.40 -28.24
C GLU A 175 -0.58 -13.73 -28.15
N ILE A 176 -0.78 -12.52 -28.69
CA ILE A 176 -2.06 -11.78 -28.58
C ILE A 176 -2.87 -11.86 -29.87
N LYS A 177 -2.37 -11.32 -30.98
CA LYS A 177 -3.14 -11.22 -32.24
C LYS A 177 -3.75 -12.55 -32.71
N PRO A 178 -3.08 -13.72 -32.62
CA PRO A 178 -3.65 -14.99 -33.08
C PRO A 178 -4.84 -15.49 -32.24
N VAL A 179 -5.00 -14.99 -31.01
CA VAL A 179 -6.05 -15.42 -30.07
C VAL A 179 -6.98 -14.26 -29.67
N ALA A 180 -6.84 -13.12 -30.33
CA ALA A 180 -7.60 -11.91 -30.04
C ALA A 180 -8.99 -11.94 -30.71
N THR A 181 -9.99 -11.37 -30.04
CA THR A 181 -11.29 -11.11 -30.65
C THR A 181 -11.18 -10.09 -31.79
N GLU A 182 -12.13 -10.10 -32.73
CA GLU A 182 -12.21 -9.08 -33.79
C GLU A 182 -12.26 -7.65 -33.20
N GLN A 183 -12.91 -7.50 -32.05
CA GLN A 183 -13.02 -6.22 -31.35
C GLN A 183 -11.67 -5.68 -30.89
N LEU A 184 -10.79 -6.53 -30.36
CA LEU A 184 -9.43 -6.15 -29.97
C LEU A 184 -8.54 -6.00 -31.22
N LEU A 185 -8.64 -6.93 -32.18
CA LEU A 185 -7.88 -6.91 -33.43
C LEU A 185 -8.08 -5.62 -34.22
N GLY A 186 -9.30 -5.11 -34.30
CA GLY A 186 -9.63 -3.86 -34.96
C GLY A 186 -8.99 -2.62 -34.34
N THR A 187 -8.35 -2.73 -33.18
CA THR A 187 -7.65 -1.62 -32.50
C THR A 187 -6.14 -1.65 -32.68
N PHE A 188 -5.60 -2.69 -33.34
CA PHE A 188 -4.17 -2.79 -33.59
C PHE A 188 -3.74 -1.86 -34.73
N MET A 189 -2.58 -1.24 -34.55
CA MET A 189 -1.95 -0.38 -35.53
C MET A 189 -0.43 -0.55 -35.46
N THR A 190 0.26 -0.04 -36.47
CA THR A 190 1.73 0.03 -36.50
C THR A 190 2.15 1.49 -36.41
N VAL A 191 3.02 1.81 -35.45
CA VAL A 191 3.60 3.15 -35.30
C VAL A 191 5.11 3.00 -35.41
N GLY A 192 5.68 3.50 -36.52
CA GLY A 192 7.08 3.23 -36.85
C GLY A 192 7.31 1.72 -37.05
N ASN A 193 8.20 1.13 -36.25
CA ASN A 193 8.49 -0.31 -36.25
C ASN A 193 7.77 -1.08 -35.13
N ASN A 194 6.90 -0.41 -34.37
CA ASN A 194 6.28 -0.97 -33.18
C ASN A 194 4.83 -1.40 -33.44
N THR A 195 4.47 -2.59 -32.95
CA THR A 195 3.09 -3.03 -32.86
C THR A 195 2.41 -2.35 -31.68
N CYS A 196 1.30 -1.67 -31.94
CA CYS A 196 0.55 -0.91 -30.94
C CYS A 196 -0.92 -1.29 -30.95
N PHE A 197 -1.63 -1.00 -29.86
CA PHE A 197 -3.08 -1.03 -29.83
C PHE A 197 -3.64 0.03 -28.87
N TYR A 198 -4.81 0.58 -29.20
CA TYR A 198 -5.49 1.56 -28.36
C TYR A 198 -6.67 0.98 -27.58
N GLY A 199 -7.11 -0.25 -27.88
CA GLY A 199 -8.18 -0.94 -27.19
C GLY A 199 -9.54 -0.22 -27.22
N LYS A 200 -10.46 -0.60 -26.32
CA LYS A 200 -11.76 0.06 -26.19
C LYS A 200 -12.06 0.34 -24.72
N CYS A 201 -12.10 1.63 -24.38
CA CYS A 201 -12.41 2.16 -23.05
C CYS A 201 -12.85 3.63 -23.18
N TYR A 202 -13.31 4.26 -22.09
CA TYR A 202 -13.84 5.63 -22.14
C TYR A 202 -12.83 6.66 -22.69
N TYR A 203 -11.55 6.58 -22.26
CA TYR A 203 -10.48 7.47 -22.71
C TYR A 203 -9.62 6.88 -23.84
N CYS A 204 -9.93 5.70 -24.36
CA CYS A 204 -9.13 5.06 -25.41
C CYS A 204 -9.34 5.78 -26.75
N ARG A 205 -8.25 6.17 -27.41
CA ARG A 205 -8.24 6.87 -28.70
C ARG A 205 -7.12 6.33 -29.58
N GLU A 206 -7.33 6.33 -30.90
CA GLU A 206 -6.29 5.96 -31.89
C GLU A 206 -5.02 6.81 -31.78
N THR A 207 -5.15 8.06 -31.30
CA THR A 207 -4.04 8.99 -31.09
C THR A 207 -3.20 8.69 -29.86
N GLU A 208 -3.67 7.82 -28.95
CA GLU A 208 -3.02 7.52 -27.67
C GLU A 208 -2.83 6.01 -27.45
N PRO A 209 -2.22 5.26 -28.40
CA PRO A 209 -2.08 3.82 -28.26
C PRO A 209 -1.02 3.44 -27.20
N ALA A 210 -1.06 2.19 -26.73
CA ALA A 210 0.08 1.56 -26.10
C ALA A 210 0.92 0.84 -27.16
N CYS A 211 2.23 1.08 -27.17
CA CYS A 211 3.15 0.51 -28.14
C CYS A 211 4.15 -0.44 -27.48
N ALA A 212 4.39 -1.57 -28.15
CA ALA A 212 5.48 -2.48 -27.83
C ALA A 212 6.85 -1.90 -28.23
N ASP A 213 7.93 -2.51 -27.76
CA ASP A 213 9.26 -2.38 -28.36
C ASP A 213 9.39 -3.46 -29.45
N GLY A 214 9.31 -3.06 -30.72
CA GLY A 214 9.03 -3.97 -31.82
C GLY A 214 7.67 -4.65 -31.64
N ASP A 215 7.70 -5.94 -31.28
CA ASP A 215 6.49 -6.73 -30.96
C ASP A 215 6.38 -7.10 -29.48
N ILE A 216 7.39 -6.80 -28.65
CA ILE A 216 7.44 -7.19 -27.24
C ILE A 216 6.87 -6.06 -26.37
N MET A 217 5.75 -6.35 -25.70
CA MET A 217 5.10 -5.42 -24.79
C MET A 217 5.27 -5.85 -23.34
N GLU A 218 5.84 -4.96 -22.55
CA GLU A 218 5.86 -5.07 -21.09
C GLU A 218 4.49 -4.66 -20.51
N GLY A 219 4.01 -5.37 -19.49
CA GLY A 219 2.81 -4.98 -18.75
C GLY A 219 2.66 -5.73 -17.44
N SER A 220 1.57 -5.45 -16.72
CA SER A 220 1.19 -6.15 -15.50
C SER A 220 0.04 -7.10 -15.80
N VAL A 221 0.05 -8.24 -15.12
CA VAL A 221 -0.97 -9.28 -15.18
C VAL A 221 -1.57 -9.40 -13.78
N THR A 222 -2.84 -9.02 -13.63
CA THR A 222 -3.60 -9.12 -12.39
C THR A 222 -4.52 -10.33 -12.44
N LEU A 223 -4.47 -11.19 -11.43
CA LEU A 223 -5.31 -12.38 -11.35
C LEU A 223 -6.78 -11.98 -11.15
N TRP A 224 -7.69 -12.55 -11.96
CA TRP A 224 -9.12 -12.34 -11.76
C TRP A 224 -9.61 -13.09 -10.53
N LEU A 225 -10.40 -12.42 -9.68
CA LEU A 225 -10.98 -13.04 -8.48
C LEU A 225 -12.01 -14.11 -8.87
N PRO A 226 -12.22 -15.15 -8.04
CA PRO A 226 -13.15 -16.23 -8.34
C PRO A 226 -14.59 -15.74 -8.54
N ASP A 227 -15.31 -16.34 -9.49
CA ASP A 227 -16.69 -15.95 -9.81
C ASP A 227 -17.67 -16.18 -8.63
N VAL A 228 -17.30 -17.02 -7.65
CA VAL A 228 -18.06 -17.23 -6.38
C VAL A 228 -18.01 -16.03 -5.44
N TRP A 229 -17.11 -15.08 -5.69
CA TRP A 229 -16.93 -13.85 -4.92
C TRP A 229 -17.28 -12.62 -5.77
N PRO A 230 -18.57 -12.41 -6.13
CA PRO A 230 -18.98 -11.28 -6.95
C PRO A 230 -18.72 -9.96 -6.21
N LEU A 231 -18.25 -8.97 -6.96
CA LEU A 231 -17.91 -7.66 -6.40
C LEU A 231 -19.12 -6.72 -6.37
N GLN A 232 -19.26 -5.98 -5.27
CA GLN A 232 -20.15 -4.85 -5.12
C GLN A 232 -19.36 -3.56 -5.19
N LYS A 233 -19.81 -2.63 -6.04
CA LYS A 233 -19.19 -1.30 -6.17
C LYS A 233 -19.87 -0.29 -5.27
N HIS A 234 -19.08 0.45 -4.51
CA HIS A 234 -19.51 1.51 -3.59
C HIS A 234 -18.90 2.84 -4.00
N ARG A 235 -19.62 3.93 -3.77
CA ARG A 235 -19.05 5.28 -3.91
C ARG A 235 -18.20 5.61 -2.70
N HIS A 236 -16.97 6.08 -2.93
CA HIS A 236 -16.08 6.47 -1.83
C HIS A 236 -16.62 7.74 -1.14
N PRO A 237 -16.75 7.76 0.21
CA PRO A 237 -17.24 8.94 0.92
C PRO A 237 -16.32 10.14 0.75
N TRP A 238 -15.01 9.92 0.57
CA TRP A 238 -14.03 10.96 0.24
C TRP A 238 -13.71 11.06 -1.27
N GLY A 239 -14.62 10.57 -2.12
CA GLY A 239 -14.46 10.70 -3.58
C GLY A 239 -14.42 12.17 -4.02
N ARG A 240 -13.48 12.50 -4.91
CA ARG A 240 -13.35 13.83 -5.53
C ARG A 240 -14.53 14.14 -6.46
N THR A 241 -14.69 15.41 -6.81
CA THR A 241 -15.72 15.87 -7.75
C THR A 241 -15.33 15.69 -9.21
N TYR A 242 -14.02 15.64 -9.52
CA TYR A 242 -13.45 15.63 -10.88
C TYR A 242 -13.96 16.78 -11.76
N ARG A 243 -14.26 17.92 -11.14
CA ARG A 243 -14.72 19.13 -11.83
C ARG A 243 -13.89 20.31 -11.37
N GLU A 244 -13.29 20.99 -12.32
CA GLU A 244 -12.52 22.20 -12.08
C GLU A 244 -13.38 23.24 -11.33
N GLY A 245 -12.79 23.87 -10.31
CA GLY A 245 -13.47 24.87 -9.48
C GLY A 245 -14.55 24.35 -8.54
N LYS A 246 -14.77 23.03 -8.45
CA LYS A 246 -15.77 22.45 -7.53
C LYS A 246 -15.13 21.59 -6.45
N LEU A 247 -15.10 22.08 -5.23
CA LEU A 247 -14.64 21.32 -4.06
C LEU A 247 -15.65 20.23 -3.68
N ALA A 248 -15.14 19.08 -3.24
CA ALA A 248 -15.95 18.08 -2.53
C ALA A 248 -16.27 18.56 -1.10
N ARG A 249 -17.34 18.04 -0.51
CA ARG A 249 -17.77 18.47 0.84
C ARG A 249 -16.67 18.28 1.89
N TRP A 250 -15.95 17.17 1.83
CA TRP A 250 -14.85 16.86 2.75
C TRP A 250 -13.65 17.80 2.62
N GLU A 251 -13.54 18.59 1.54
CA GLU A 251 -12.43 19.54 1.35
C GLU A 251 -12.63 20.85 2.13
N TYR A 252 -13.85 21.13 2.63
CA TYR A 252 -14.16 22.38 3.34
C TYR A 252 -15.02 22.21 4.60
N ASP A 253 -15.61 21.04 4.83
CA ASP A 253 -16.40 20.73 6.02
C ASP A 253 -15.54 19.92 7.01
N GLU A 254 -14.97 20.58 8.01
CA GLU A 254 -14.15 19.95 9.06
C GLU A 254 -14.94 18.88 9.86
N SER A 255 -16.28 18.97 9.88
CA SER A 255 -17.17 18.00 10.55
C SER A 255 -17.64 16.85 9.63
N TYR A 256 -17.09 16.73 8.42
CA TYR A 256 -17.55 15.75 7.44
C TYR A 256 -17.48 14.31 7.95
N CYS A 257 -16.40 13.95 8.66
CA CYS A 257 -16.23 12.62 9.24
C CYS A 257 -17.36 12.27 10.24
N ASP A 258 -17.85 13.22 11.03
CA ASP A 258 -18.95 12.99 11.97
C ASP A 258 -20.28 12.68 11.27
N ALA A 259 -20.48 13.25 10.08
CA ALA A 259 -21.62 12.90 9.23
C ALA A 259 -21.46 11.50 8.63
N VAL A 260 -20.25 11.14 8.18
CA VAL A 260 -19.94 9.82 7.61
C VAL A 260 -20.16 8.72 8.67
N LYS A 261 -19.65 8.90 9.90
CA LYS A 261 -19.82 7.98 11.04
C LYS A 261 -21.28 7.69 11.41
N LYS A 262 -22.25 8.50 10.95
CA LYS A 262 -23.69 8.33 11.22
C LYS A 262 -24.45 7.78 10.00
N THR A 263 -23.75 7.44 8.93
CA THR A 263 -24.33 7.03 7.65
C THR A 263 -23.97 5.59 7.36
N SER A 264 -24.97 4.72 7.20
CA SER A 264 -24.75 3.35 6.73
C SER A 264 -24.04 3.33 5.35
N PRO A 265 -23.07 2.42 5.12
CA PRO A 265 -22.61 1.34 6.00
C PRO A 265 -21.43 1.71 6.93
N TYR A 266 -21.16 2.99 7.15
CA TYR A 266 -20.01 3.47 7.94
C TYR A 266 -20.32 3.67 9.43
N ASP A 267 -21.59 3.56 9.81
CA ASP A 267 -22.10 3.70 11.17
C ASP A 267 -21.96 2.44 12.03
N SER A 268 -21.54 1.33 11.43
CA SER A 268 -21.36 0.05 12.09
C SER A 268 -20.41 -0.87 11.30
N GLY A 269 -19.93 -1.93 11.96
CA GLY A 269 -19.04 -2.91 11.33
C GLY A 269 -17.64 -2.38 10.97
N PRO A 270 -16.89 -3.10 10.13
CA PRO A 270 -15.48 -2.78 9.86
C PRO A 270 -15.29 -1.72 8.76
N ARG A 271 -16.35 -1.31 8.05
CA ARG A 271 -16.22 -0.60 6.78
C ARG A 271 -15.50 0.74 6.88
N LEU A 272 -15.71 1.51 7.95
CA LEU A 272 -15.00 2.77 8.13
C LEU A 272 -13.50 2.54 8.39
N LEU A 273 -13.15 1.53 9.18
CA LEU A 273 -11.75 1.14 9.41
C LEU A 273 -11.09 0.63 8.13
N ASP A 274 -11.83 -0.11 7.30
CA ASP A 274 -11.33 -0.56 6.01
C ASP A 274 -11.01 0.60 5.06
N ILE A 275 -11.82 1.67 5.09
CA ILE A 275 -11.53 2.91 4.36
C ILE A 275 -10.25 3.56 4.89
N ILE A 276 -10.08 3.65 6.20
CA ILE A 276 -8.88 4.22 6.82
C ILE A 276 -7.62 3.46 6.43
N ASP A 277 -7.62 2.13 6.51
CA ASP A 277 -6.48 1.30 6.08
C ASP A 277 -6.16 1.54 4.60
N THR A 278 -7.20 1.67 3.78
CA THR A 278 -7.08 1.96 2.35
C THR A 278 -6.54 3.36 2.10
N ALA A 279 -6.88 4.35 2.93
CA ALA A 279 -6.34 5.70 2.87
C ALA A 279 -4.84 5.72 3.16
N ILE A 280 -4.40 4.95 4.16
CA ILE A 280 -2.98 4.75 4.48
C ILE A 280 -2.29 4.12 3.28
N PHE A 281 -2.86 3.05 2.72
CA PHE A 281 -2.31 2.38 1.55
C PHE A 281 -2.17 3.32 0.35
N ASP A 282 -3.25 4.03 0.02
CA ASP A 282 -3.32 4.96 -1.10
C ASP A 282 -2.35 6.12 -0.94
N TYR A 283 -2.19 6.62 0.28
CA TYR A 283 -1.18 7.62 0.61
C TYR A 283 0.23 7.13 0.26
N LEU A 284 0.58 5.90 0.66
CA LEU A 284 1.92 5.34 0.45
C LEU A 284 2.25 5.12 -1.02
N ILE A 285 1.27 4.80 -1.86
CA ILE A 285 1.47 4.64 -3.30
C ILE A 285 1.20 5.94 -4.08
N GLY A 286 0.73 7.00 -3.41
CA GLY A 286 0.33 8.26 -4.01
C GLY A 286 -0.94 8.19 -4.85
N ASN A 287 -1.82 7.21 -4.61
CA ASN A 287 -3.06 7.04 -5.35
C ASN A 287 -4.12 8.01 -4.86
N ALA A 288 -4.40 9.04 -5.66
CA ALA A 288 -5.40 10.06 -5.34
C ALA A 288 -6.73 9.89 -6.12
N ASP A 289 -6.94 8.73 -6.75
CA ASP A 289 -8.03 8.49 -7.70
C ASP A 289 -9.04 7.43 -7.21
N ARG A 290 -9.01 7.04 -5.92
CA ARG A 290 -9.98 6.11 -5.33
C ARG A 290 -11.34 6.77 -5.08
N HIS A 291 -12.08 6.99 -6.15
CA HIS A 291 -13.44 7.54 -6.10
C HIS A 291 -14.55 6.53 -5.82
N HIS A 292 -14.21 5.26 -5.97
CA HIS A 292 -15.07 4.11 -5.73
C HIS A 292 -14.19 3.03 -5.11
N TYR A 293 -14.84 2.12 -4.40
CA TYR A 293 -14.19 0.94 -3.90
C TYR A 293 -15.11 -0.26 -4.06
N GLU A 294 -14.52 -1.44 -4.08
CA GLU A 294 -15.23 -2.69 -4.21
C GLU A 294 -15.15 -3.51 -2.91
N SER A 295 -16.20 -4.27 -2.64
CA SER A 295 -16.24 -5.32 -1.61
C SER A 295 -16.85 -6.58 -2.21
N PHE A 296 -16.78 -7.73 -1.54
CA PHE A 296 -17.62 -8.87 -1.94
C PHE A 296 -19.10 -8.57 -1.63
N GLN A 297 -20.01 -9.14 -2.43
CA GLN A 297 -21.45 -9.09 -2.17
C GLN A 297 -21.83 -10.07 -1.05
N ASP A 298 -22.97 -9.82 -0.41
CA ASP A 298 -23.70 -10.77 0.44
C ASP A 298 -22.94 -11.35 1.65
N ASP A 299 -22.32 -10.50 2.45
CA ASP A 299 -21.72 -10.92 3.73
C ASP A 299 -22.11 -10.06 4.94
N GLU A 300 -23.32 -9.51 4.89
CA GLU A 300 -23.89 -8.68 5.97
C GLU A 300 -23.02 -7.44 6.32
N GLY A 301 -22.17 -7.01 5.39
CA GLY A 301 -21.29 -5.85 5.56
C GLY A 301 -19.95 -6.18 6.25
N ALA A 302 -19.63 -7.46 6.44
CA ALA A 302 -18.34 -7.89 6.97
C ALA A 302 -17.20 -7.73 5.94
N SER A 303 -17.53 -7.58 4.65
CA SER A 303 -16.56 -7.71 3.57
C SER A 303 -15.58 -6.57 3.61
N MET A 304 -14.30 -6.94 3.52
CA MET A 304 -13.24 -5.97 3.38
C MET A 304 -13.37 -5.17 2.09
N LEU A 305 -12.79 -3.98 2.12
CA LEU A 305 -12.49 -3.23 0.92
C LEU A 305 -11.39 -3.96 0.13
N ILE A 306 -11.66 -4.31 -1.13
CA ILE A 306 -10.70 -4.95 -2.03
C ILE A 306 -9.86 -3.88 -2.73
N LEU A 307 -8.53 -3.98 -2.64
CA LEU A 307 -7.60 -3.02 -3.21
C LEU A 307 -7.42 -3.26 -4.72
N LEU A 308 -8.43 -2.84 -5.50
CA LEU A 308 -8.41 -2.88 -6.96
C LEU A 308 -7.97 -1.56 -7.58
N ASP A 309 -7.49 -1.64 -8.84
CA ASP A 309 -7.11 -0.52 -9.71
C ASP A 309 -6.12 0.47 -9.06
N ASN A 310 -4.95 -0.03 -8.64
CA ASN A 310 -3.90 0.74 -7.95
C ASN A 310 -2.86 1.36 -8.91
N ALA A 311 -3.16 1.39 -10.21
CA ALA A 311 -2.20 1.75 -11.26
C ALA A 311 -1.91 3.26 -11.38
N LYS A 312 -2.66 4.14 -10.73
CA LYS A 312 -2.71 5.55 -11.11
C LYS A 312 -1.43 6.30 -10.82
N ARG A 313 -0.75 5.98 -9.72
CA ARG A 313 0.49 6.61 -9.32
C ARG A 313 1.41 5.63 -8.62
N LEU A 314 2.68 6.00 -8.66
CA LEU A 314 3.74 5.48 -7.82
C LEU A 314 4.54 6.74 -7.46
N GLU A 315 4.42 7.21 -6.22
CA GLU A 315 4.93 8.51 -5.83
C GLU A 315 6.47 8.58 -5.83
N GLU A 316 7.00 9.78 -6.12
CA GLU A 316 8.36 10.15 -5.73
C GLU A 316 8.33 10.77 -4.32
N PRO A 317 9.36 10.56 -3.47
CA PRO A 317 9.35 10.89 -2.03
C PRO A 317 9.13 12.36 -1.63
N LEU A 318 9.02 13.29 -2.58
CA LEU A 318 9.14 14.74 -2.34
C LEU A 318 7.84 15.54 -2.59
N ARG A 319 6.72 14.90 -2.94
CA ARG A 319 5.44 15.63 -3.10
C ARG A 319 4.58 15.54 -1.83
N PRO A 320 3.84 16.61 -1.48
CA PRO A 320 2.92 16.58 -0.36
C PRO A 320 1.76 15.62 -0.59
N ALA A 321 1.24 15.09 0.51
CA ALA A 321 0.12 14.16 0.59
C ALA A 321 -1.05 14.53 -0.34
N PRO A 322 -1.70 13.54 -0.98
CA PRO A 322 -3.03 13.74 -1.52
C PRO A 322 -3.99 14.18 -0.39
N LEU A 323 -4.65 15.34 -0.56
CA LEU A 323 -5.65 15.87 0.39
C LEU A 323 -6.69 14.85 0.94
N PRO A 324 -7.23 13.89 0.16
CA PRO A 324 -8.18 12.90 0.67
C PRO A 324 -7.62 12.09 1.84
N ALA A 325 -6.37 11.61 1.69
CA ALA A 325 -5.70 10.81 2.71
C ALA A 325 -5.60 11.57 4.04
N ALA A 326 -5.34 12.89 4.02
CA ALA A 326 -5.27 13.68 5.24
C ALA A 326 -6.61 13.72 5.99
N SER A 327 -7.70 14.05 5.28
CA SER A 327 -9.05 14.12 5.88
C SER A 327 -9.61 12.75 6.32
N GLU A 328 -9.23 11.68 5.64
CA GLU A 328 -9.58 10.30 6.00
C GLU A 328 -8.82 9.85 7.27
N LEU A 329 -7.53 10.19 7.35
CA LEU A 329 -6.70 9.91 8.53
C LEU A 329 -7.15 10.73 9.74
N GLU A 330 -7.54 11.99 9.56
CA GLU A 330 -8.15 12.81 10.61
C GLU A 330 -9.37 12.12 11.21
N CYS A 331 -10.16 11.39 10.42
CA CYS A 331 -11.34 10.67 10.92
C CYS A 331 -10.99 9.65 12.03
N VAL A 332 -9.79 9.05 11.98
CA VAL A 332 -9.23 8.14 13.00
C VAL A 332 -8.91 8.88 14.29
N PHE A 333 -8.19 9.99 14.16
CA PHE A 333 -7.66 10.73 15.30
C PHE A 333 -8.79 11.29 16.17
N TRP A 334 -9.93 11.65 15.57
CA TRP A 334 -11.14 12.07 16.29
C TRP A 334 -12.03 10.92 16.79
N SER A 335 -11.95 9.71 16.20
CA SER A 335 -12.78 8.57 16.62
C SER A 335 -12.28 7.94 17.92
N LYS A 336 -10.96 7.77 18.06
CA LYS A 336 -10.38 7.21 19.30
C LYS A 336 -10.56 8.12 20.52
N THR A 337 -10.83 9.41 20.31
CA THR A 337 -11.11 10.38 21.38
C THR A 337 -12.50 10.20 21.99
N LEU A 338 -13.43 9.52 21.31
CA LEU A 338 -14.82 9.32 21.75
C LEU A 338 -15.08 7.95 22.39
N GLU A 339 -14.26 6.93 22.12
CA GLU A 339 -14.50 5.55 22.58
C GLU A 339 -13.81 5.18 23.91
N THR A 340 -13.05 6.07 24.55
CA THR A 340 -12.31 5.76 25.80
C THR A 340 -13.17 5.64 27.07
N ASP A 341 -14.50 5.52 26.97
CA ASP A 341 -15.40 5.44 28.13
C ASP A 341 -16.06 4.07 28.37
N THR A 342 -15.69 2.99 27.66
CA THR A 342 -16.20 1.62 27.95
C THR A 342 -15.12 0.53 27.93
N PRO A 343 -14.97 -0.29 29.00
CA PRO A 343 -14.01 -1.38 29.05
C PRO A 343 -14.58 -2.65 28.41
N VAL A 344 -13.97 -3.15 27.32
CA VAL A 344 -14.32 -4.45 26.73
C VAL A 344 -13.18 -5.45 26.92
N GLY A 345 -13.56 -6.62 27.43
CA GLY A 345 -12.68 -7.69 27.92
C GLY A 345 -11.87 -8.43 26.85
N ALA A 346 -10.80 -9.05 27.35
CA ALA A 346 -9.75 -9.73 26.60
C ALA A 346 -10.22 -10.95 25.78
N VAL A 347 -9.73 -11.04 24.53
CA VAL A 347 -9.63 -12.30 23.78
C VAL A 347 -8.15 -12.65 23.64
N ARG A 348 -7.75 -13.79 24.21
CA ARG A 348 -6.39 -14.36 24.11
C ARG A 348 -6.30 -15.30 22.91
N GLY A 349 -5.20 -15.20 22.16
CA GLY A 349 -4.66 -16.31 21.38
C GLY A 349 -4.16 -15.96 19.98
N SER A 350 -2.94 -15.44 19.88
CA SER A 350 -2.03 -15.61 18.72
C SER A 350 -0.61 -15.21 19.13
N PRO A 351 0.45 -15.87 18.62
CA PRO A 351 1.82 -15.71 19.10
C PRO A 351 2.49 -14.45 18.53
N LEU A 352 1.93 -13.30 18.85
CA LEU A 352 2.60 -11.99 18.88
C LEU A 352 2.46 -11.47 20.30
N GLY A 353 2.98 -12.25 21.25
CA GLY A 353 2.76 -12.03 22.67
C GLY A 353 4.04 -12.24 23.46
N THR A 354 4.82 -11.19 23.64
CA THR A 354 5.53 -10.98 24.92
C THR A 354 5.87 -9.50 25.10
N ALA A 355 5.61 -9.04 26.33
CA ALA A 355 5.95 -7.74 26.92
C ALA A 355 5.02 -6.55 26.64
N ALA A 356 3.92 -6.49 27.40
CA ALA A 356 3.49 -5.26 28.06
C ALA A 356 2.66 -5.61 29.31
N GLN A 357 3.31 -5.78 30.45
CA GLN A 357 2.68 -5.56 31.76
C GLN A 357 2.92 -4.09 32.10
N MET A 358 1.85 -3.32 32.40
CA MET A 358 1.98 -1.92 32.77
C MET A 358 1.29 -1.66 34.11
N GLU A 359 2.11 -1.29 35.10
CA GLU A 359 1.71 -0.82 36.43
C GLU A 359 1.65 0.71 36.40
N VAL A 360 0.55 1.30 36.90
CA VAL A 360 0.27 2.74 36.80
C VAL A 360 0.99 3.50 37.91
N ALA A 361 1.98 4.33 37.56
CA ALA A 361 2.60 5.28 38.48
C ALA A 361 2.31 6.73 38.07
N ASN A 362 1.70 7.44 39.02
CA ASN A 362 1.23 8.82 38.96
C ASN A 362 2.41 9.82 39.01
N LYS A 363 2.62 10.69 38.00
CA LYS A 363 3.20 12.04 38.21
C LYS A 363 3.18 12.98 36.98
N LYS A 364 3.14 14.27 37.34
CA LYS A 364 2.94 15.53 36.60
C LYS A 364 3.64 15.70 35.24
N THR A 365 2.85 16.29 34.36
CA THR A 365 3.12 16.84 33.02
C THR A 365 4.11 18.01 33.00
N GLU A 366 5.08 17.94 32.09
CA GLU A 366 5.76 19.06 31.45
C GLU A 366 5.76 18.76 29.94
N CYS A 367 5.10 19.60 29.13
CA CYS A 367 5.08 19.46 27.67
C CYS A 367 6.37 20.03 27.09
N ASN A 368 7.18 19.18 26.45
CA ASN A 368 8.20 19.59 25.49
C ASN A 368 8.40 18.52 24.40
N HIS A 369 8.04 18.91 23.17
CA HIS A 369 8.55 18.48 21.86
C HIS A 369 8.33 17.02 21.37
N ASN A 370 7.84 16.95 20.13
CA ASN A 370 7.82 15.83 19.17
C ASN A 370 7.09 14.55 19.61
N PHE A 371 5.88 14.35 19.09
CA PHE A 371 5.16 13.09 19.20
C PHE A 371 5.36 12.23 17.93
N LEU A 372 5.77 10.99 18.16
CA LEU A 372 6.15 9.99 17.17
C LEU A 372 5.16 8.82 17.30
N LEU A 373 4.30 8.58 16.30
CA LEU A 373 3.53 7.32 16.23
C LEU A 373 4.40 6.29 15.51
N VAL A 374 5.13 5.50 16.30
CA VAL A 374 5.93 4.39 15.80
C VAL A 374 5.07 3.13 15.82
N SER A 375 4.64 2.66 14.64
CA SER A 375 4.65 1.21 14.42
C SER A 375 6.13 0.81 14.37
N PRO A 376 6.63 -0.22 15.10
CA PRO A 376 8.06 -0.52 15.17
C PRO A 376 8.73 -0.85 13.83
N ARG A 377 8.01 -0.82 12.70
CA ARG A 377 8.48 -1.33 11.40
C ARG A 377 8.14 -0.48 10.18
N VAL A 378 7.38 0.62 10.32
CA VAL A 378 7.15 1.55 9.22
C VAL A 378 7.06 2.97 9.79
N GLY A 379 8.18 3.70 9.76
CA GLY A 379 8.22 5.09 10.21
C GLY A 379 7.64 6.03 9.17
N PHE A 380 6.46 6.61 9.44
CA PHE A 380 5.95 7.76 8.68
C PHE A 380 5.61 8.91 9.63
N CYS A 381 6.18 10.08 9.34
CA CYS A 381 5.82 11.33 9.99
C CYS A 381 4.65 11.98 9.24
N ILE A 382 3.46 11.99 9.84
CA ILE A 382 2.42 12.96 9.48
C ILE A 382 2.80 14.27 10.18
N LYS A 383 3.13 15.31 9.43
CA LYS A 383 3.46 16.62 9.98
C LYS A 383 2.15 17.28 10.44
N GLU A 384 1.95 17.42 11.75
CA GLU A 384 0.75 18.04 12.33
C GLU A 384 0.54 19.48 11.86
N HIS A 385 -0.70 19.76 11.44
CA HIS A 385 -1.27 21.10 11.35
C HIS A 385 -2.52 21.17 12.24
N CYS A 386 -2.38 20.86 13.53
CA CYS A 386 -3.44 21.05 14.52
C CYS A 386 -2.91 21.85 15.72
N VAL A 387 -3.06 23.18 15.66
CA VAL A 387 -3.03 24.02 16.86
C VAL A 387 -4.32 24.83 16.89
N ASN A 388 -5.32 24.36 17.65
CA ASN A 388 -6.09 25.28 18.46
C ASN A 388 -6.67 24.65 19.73
N LYS A 389 -6.28 25.31 20.83
CA LYS A 389 -6.79 25.44 22.20
C LYS A 389 -7.93 24.52 22.65
N ASP A 390 -7.68 23.90 23.79
CA ASP A 390 -8.64 23.30 24.74
C ASP A 390 -8.82 21.78 24.70
N PHE A 391 -7.77 20.97 24.78
CA PHE A 391 -7.94 19.62 25.38
C PHE A 391 -6.69 19.16 26.15
N ASN A 392 -6.78 19.26 27.47
CA ASN A 392 -5.92 18.58 28.44
C ASN A 392 -6.61 17.27 28.84
N LYS A 393 -6.11 16.11 28.39
CA LYS A 393 -6.15 14.83 29.12
C LYS A 393 -5.35 13.77 28.36
N ALA A 394 -4.53 13.06 29.12
CA ALA A 394 -3.41 12.23 28.70
C ALA A 394 -3.82 10.90 28.05
N VAL A 395 -3.16 10.51 26.96
CA VAL A 395 -2.94 9.10 26.55
C VAL A 395 -1.63 8.99 25.73
N LEU A 396 -0.82 7.97 26.07
CA LEU A 396 0.42 7.40 25.47
C LEU A 396 1.80 8.09 25.73
N MET A 397 2.58 7.49 26.65
CA MET A 397 4.06 7.41 26.66
C MET A 397 4.45 5.99 26.17
N ASP A 398 5.59 5.63 25.56
CA ASP A 398 7.00 6.06 25.64
C ASP A 398 7.73 5.89 24.28
N CYS A 399 8.74 6.74 24.00
CA CYS A 399 10.14 6.40 23.66
C CYS A 399 10.90 7.64 23.09
N LEU A 400 12.07 7.94 23.67
CA LEU A 400 12.93 9.10 23.37
C LEU A 400 14.29 8.68 22.78
N SER A 401 14.84 9.61 22.00
CA SER A 401 16.25 9.80 21.60
C SER A 401 16.77 9.08 20.35
N LEU A 402 17.00 9.86 19.28
CA LEU A 402 18.28 10.00 18.58
C LEU A 402 18.11 10.96 17.39
N SER A 403 18.49 12.21 17.61
CA SER A 403 18.62 13.24 16.58
C SER A 403 20.02 13.21 15.98
N GLN A 404 20.18 12.81 14.71
CA GLN A 404 21.12 13.41 13.73
C GLN A 404 20.96 12.76 12.33
N PRO A 405 21.28 13.49 11.24
CA PRO A 405 20.86 13.13 9.88
C PRO A 405 21.82 12.10 9.29
N ALA A 406 21.45 10.82 9.30
CA ALA A 406 22.06 9.83 8.42
C ALA A 406 21.26 9.80 7.11
N SER A 407 21.96 9.99 5.99
CA SER A 407 21.45 9.80 4.64
C SER A 407 20.76 8.43 4.53
N LEU A 408 19.42 8.44 4.51
CA LEU A 408 18.64 7.25 4.18
C LEU A 408 18.87 6.91 2.70
N PRO A 409 19.21 5.66 2.34
CA PRO A 409 19.29 5.27 0.95
C PRO A 409 17.91 5.37 0.31
N SER A 410 17.87 5.96 -0.88
CA SER A 410 16.71 6.02 -1.76
C SER A 410 16.02 4.65 -1.87
N PHE A 411 14.70 4.62 -1.60
CA PHE A 411 13.84 3.47 -1.90
C PHE A 411 13.88 3.21 -3.42
N GLN A 412 14.76 2.30 -3.86
CA GLN A 412 14.66 1.66 -5.17
C GLN A 412 14.07 0.28 -4.95
N LEU A 413 12.79 0.13 -5.27
CA LEU A 413 12.17 -1.19 -5.42
C LEU A 413 12.79 -1.81 -6.68
N VAL A 414 13.89 -2.55 -6.53
CA VAL A 414 14.49 -3.32 -7.62
C VAL A 414 13.60 -4.54 -7.85
N LEU A 415 12.61 -4.38 -8.73
CA LEU A 415 11.86 -5.49 -9.32
C LEU A 415 12.77 -6.16 -10.35
N SER A 416 13.43 -7.26 -9.98
CA SER A 416 14.17 -8.14 -10.89
C SER A 416 13.23 -9.07 -11.64
#